data_AF-A0A0B8Z709-F1
#
_entry.id   AF-A0A0B8Z709-F1
#
_cell.length_a   1.000
_cell.length_b   1.000
_cell.length_c   1.000
_cell.angle_alpha   90.00
_cell.angle_beta   90.00
_cell.angle_gamma   90.00
#
_symmetry.space_group_name_H-M   'P 1'
#
loop_
_entity.id
_entity.type
_entity.pdbx_description
1 polymer ?
#
loop_
_entity_poly.entity_id
_entity_poly.type
_entity_poly.pdbx_seq_one_letter_code
_entity_poly.pdbx_strand_id
1 'polypeptide(L)'
;MPDETERGEQLPGTMDRTKRFTHMRISNWMSLGLESWTLAAEASAVIALRLARFTTWDARSQHEALLMVSEKIGTALELQQRAITGQLGRTPYSAASACLVHYRKAVVANRRRLSRLRH
;
A
#
# COMPACT_ATOMS: atom_id res chain seq x y z
N MET A 1 -1.74 -6.43 -68.98
CA MET A 1 -2.92 -6.53 -68.08
C MET A 1 -2.97 -7.95 -67.53
N PRO A 2 -2.91 -8.16 -66.20
CA PRO A 2 -1.89 -7.79 -65.18
C PRO A 2 -1.06 -9.04 -64.75
N ASP A 3 0.18 -8.98 -64.26
CA ASP A 3 0.70 -8.63 -62.92
C ASP A 3 0.05 -9.36 -61.72
N GLU A 4 0.76 -10.37 -61.22
CA GLU A 4 0.65 -10.89 -59.84
C GLU A 4 2.06 -11.15 -59.29
N THR A 5 2.81 -10.05 -59.22
CA THR A 5 3.66 -9.76 -58.05
C THR A 5 2.80 -9.91 -56.78
N GLU A 6 3.41 -10.26 -55.65
CA GLU A 6 2.80 -10.37 -54.30
C GLU A 6 2.36 -11.78 -53.86
N ARG A 7 3.29 -12.74 -53.90
CA ARG A 7 3.36 -13.73 -52.81
C ARG A 7 3.83 -13.01 -51.55
N GLY A 8 2.85 -12.50 -50.80
CA GLY A 8 3.03 -11.86 -49.51
C GLY A 8 3.85 -12.74 -48.58
N GLU A 9 5.03 -12.25 -48.25
CA GLU A 9 5.86 -12.72 -47.15
C GLU A 9 5.09 -12.48 -45.85
N GLN A 10 4.34 -13.49 -45.43
CA GLN A 10 3.62 -13.49 -44.16
C GLN A 10 4.65 -13.61 -43.03
N LEU A 11 5.21 -12.47 -42.62
CA LEU A 11 6.06 -12.36 -41.44
C LEU A 11 5.27 -12.82 -40.20
N PRO A 12 5.82 -13.71 -39.35
CA PRO A 12 5.14 -14.17 -38.15
C PRO A 12 4.88 -13.00 -37.21
N GLY A 13 3.62 -12.89 -36.80
CA GLY A 13 3.02 -11.85 -35.97
C GLY A 13 3.99 -11.17 -35.00
N THR A 14 4.26 -9.90 -35.28
CA THR A 14 4.79 -8.94 -34.33
C THR A 14 3.78 -8.82 -33.19
N MET A 15 3.96 -9.65 -32.15
CA MET A 15 3.20 -9.52 -30.92
C MET A 15 3.52 -8.15 -30.31
N ASP A 16 2.60 -7.23 -30.58
CA ASP A 16 2.58 -5.82 -30.25
C ASP A 16 3.18 -5.55 -28.84
N ARG A 17 4.42 -5.03 -28.84
CA ARG A 17 5.18 -4.67 -27.63
C ARG A 17 4.38 -3.71 -26.73
N THR A 18 3.48 -2.95 -27.34
CA THR A 18 2.62 -1.95 -26.72
C THR A 18 1.56 -2.57 -25.81
N LYS A 19 1.01 -3.75 -26.15
CA LYS A 19 -0.02 -4.43 -25.32
C LYS A 19 0.52 -4.92 -23.98
N ARG A 20 1.80 -5.31 -23.90
CA ARG A 20 2.45 -5.78 -22.66
C ARG A 20 2.65 -4.67 -21.64
N PHE A 21 2.94 -3.44 -22.08
CA PHE A 21 3.17 -2.32 -21.17
C PHE A 21 1.88 -1.83 -20.49
N THR A 22 0.76 -1.80 -21.21
CA THR A 22 -0.51 -1.28 -20.68
C THR A 22 -1.18 -2.25 -19.72
N HIS A 23 -1.16 -3.54 -20.02
CA HIS A 23 -1.79 -4.58 -19.19
C HIS A 23 -1.11 -4.72 -17.82
N MET A 24 0.22 -4.52 -17.77
CA MET A 24 1.00 -4.54 -16.53
C MET A 24 0.68 -3.36 -15.62
N ARG A 25 0.41 -2.17 -16.19
CA ARG A 25 0.05 -0.99 -15.39
C ARG A 25 -1.31 -1.14 -14.71
N ILE A 26 -2.33 -1.55 -15.45
CA ILE A 26 -3.69 -1.68 -14.92
C ILE A 26 -3.75 -2.75 -13.83
N SER A 27 -3.11 -3.90 -14.04
CA SER A 27 -2.99 -4.96 -13.03
C SER A 27 -2.27 -4.50 -11.76
N ASN A 28 -1.19 -3.73 -11.90
CA ASN A 28 -0.39 -3.25 -10.76
C ASN A 28 -1.11 -2.19 -9.92
N TRP A 29 -1.94 -1.34 -10.53
CA TRP A 29 -2.77 -0.39 -9.80
C TRP A 29 -3.95 -1.07 -9.12
N MET A 30 -4.56 -2.10 -9.73
CA MET A 30 -5.59 -2.89 -9.08
C MET A 30 -5.05 -3.64 -7.85
N SER A 31 -3.87 -4.26 -7.96
CA SER A 31 -3.25 -4.93 -6.81
C SER A 31 -2.94 -3.95 -5.68
N LEU A 32 -2.42 -2.77 -5.99
CA LEU A 32 -2.18 -1.71 -5.00
C LEU A 32 -3.48 -1.24 -4.34
N GLY A 33 -4.58 -1.16 -5.10
CA GLY A 33 -5.91 -0.85 -4.58
C GLY A 33 -6.42 -1.90 -3.61
N LEU A 34 -6.28 -3.19 -3.97
CA LEU A 34 -6.63 -4.30 -3.08
C LEU A 34 -5.76 -4.30 -1.82
N GLU A 35 -4.45 -4.08 -1.94
CA GLU A 35 -3.56 -3.96 -0.78
C GLU A 35 -3.98 -2.79 0.11
N SER A 36 -4.37 -1.66 -0.47
CA SER A 36 -4.87 -0.49 0.27
C SER A 36 -6.15 -0.81 1.03
N TRP A 37 -7.06 -1.56 0.40
CA TRP A 37 -8.29 -2.03 1.02
C TRP A 37 -8.03 -2.97 2.21
N THR A 38 -7.11 -3.92 2.04
CA THR A 38 -6.72 -4.83 3.15
C THR A 38 -6.11 -4.05 4.32
N LEU A 39 -5.25 -3.07 4.02
CA LEU A 39 -4.65 -2.20 5.01
C LEU A 39 -5.72 -1.37 5.75
N ALA A 40 -6.69 -0.83 5.03
CA ALA A 40 -7.80 -0.08 5.62
C ALA A 40 -8.63 -0.94 6.58
N ALA A 41 -8.94 -2.19 6.20
CA ALA A 41 -9.65 -3.13 7.07
C ALA A 41 -8.84 -3.46 8.35
N GLU A 42 -7.53 -3.69 8.22
CA GLU A 42 -6.64 -3.92 9.37
C GLU A 42 -6.57 -2.69 10.29
N ALA A 43 -6.48 -1.49 9.71
CA ALA A 43 -6.47 -0.23 10.45
C ALA A 43 -7.78 -0.02 11.22
N SER A 44 -8.93 -0.29 10.60
CA SER A 44 -10.24 -0.23 11.26
C SER A 44 -10.34 -1.18 12.44
N ALA A 45 -9.80 -2.39 12.35
CA ALA A 45 -9.75 -3.32 13.48
C ALA A 45 -8.88 -2.79 14.64
N VAL A 46 -7.72 -2.19 14.33
CA VAL A 46 -6.87 -1.54 15.35
C VAL A 46 -7.62 -0.38 16.03
N ILE A 47 -8.36 0.43 15.27
CA ILE A 47 -9.17 1.52 15.82
C ILE A 47 -10.26 0.98 16.75
N ALA A 48 -10.98 -0.06 16.33
CA ALA A 48 -12.02 -0.69 17.16
C ALA A 48 -11.44 -1.23 18.48
N LEU A 49 -10.27 -1.88 18.44
CA LEU A 49 -9.59 -2.37 19.65
C LEU A 49 -9.20 -1.22 20.61
N ARG A 50 -8.77 -0.08 20.07
CA ARG A 50 -8.41 1.11 20.85
C ARG A 50 -9.63 1.79 21.45
N LEU A 51 -10.73 1.89 20.70
CA LEU A 51 -12.01 2.37 21.20
C LEU A 51 -12.52 1.49 22.35
N ALA A 52 -12.41 0.16 22.22
CA ALA A 52 -12.76 -0.75 23.30
C ALA A 52 -11.94 -0.50 24.57
N ARG A 53 -10.64 -0.17 24.45
CA ARG A 53 -9.81 0.16 25.62
C ARG A 53 -10.25 1.45 26.31
N PHE A 54 -10.68 2.46 25.54
CA PHE A 54 -11.13 3.74 26.07
C PHE A 54 -12.47 3.71 26.82
N THR A 55 -13.28 2.67 26.66
CA THR A 55 -14.58 2.56 27.35
C THR A 55 -14.47 2.60 28.88
N THR A 56 -13.33 2.19 29.44
CA THR A 56 -13.08 2.13 30.88
C THR A 56 -12.60 3.45 31.49
N TRP A 57 -12.13 4.41 30.66
CA TRP A 57 -11.54 5.69 31.07
C TRP A 57 -10.59 5.59 32.30
N ASP A 58 -9.74 4.57 32.32
CA ASP A 58 -8.80 4.31 33.42
C ASP A 58 -7.38 4.84 33.11
N ALA A 59 -6.46 4.74 34.09
CA ALA A 59 -5.07 5.15 33.88
C ALA A 59 -4.38 4.40 32.72
N ARG A 60 -4.76 3.14 32.47
CA ARG A 60 -4.26 2.34 31.34
C ARG A 60 -4.76 2.88 30.00
N SER A 61 -5.98 3.40 29.95
CA SER A 61 -6.57 4.08 28.80
C SER A 61 -5.83 5.38 28.46
N GLN A 62 -5.46 6.18 29.46
CA GLN A 62 -4.67 7.40 29.24
C GLN A 62 -3.26 7.09 28.72
N HIS A 63 -2.59 6.10 29.30
CA HIS A 63 -1.27 5.66 28.81
C HIS A 63 -1.34 5.16 27.36
N GLU A 64 -2.37 4.39 27.04
CA GLU A 64 -2.62 3.90 25.68
C GLU A 64 -2.88 5.06 24.70
N ALA A 65 -3.58 6.13 25.10
CA ALA A 65 -3.76 7.33 24.28
C ALA A 65 -2.43 8.02 23.93
N LEU A 66 -1.55 8.20 24.93
CA LEU A 66 -0.23 8.80 24.73
C LEU A 66 0.64 7.96 23.79
N LEU A 67 0.62 6.64 23.96
CA LEU A 67 1.33 5.72 23.08
C LEU A 67 0.83 5.86 21.63
N MET A 68 -0.48 5.89 21.40
CA MET A 68 -1.05 6.07 20.06
C MET A 68 -0.59 7.35 19.37
N VAL A 69 -0.54 8.46 20.11
CA VAL A 69 -0.09 9.75 19.57
C VAL A 69 1.40 9.66 19.17
N SER A 70 2.23 9.09 20.04
CA SER A 70 3.66 8.89 19.74
C SER A 70 3.88 8.02 18.49
N GLU A 71 3.12 6.94 18.34
CA GLU A 71 3.20 6.05 17.18
C GLU A 71 2.76 6.75 15.88
N LYS A 72 1.69 7.56 15.94
CA LYS A 72 1.20 8.35 14.80
C LYS A 72 2.25 9.37 14.35
N ILE A 73 2.82 10.12 15.30
CA ILE A 73 3.86 11.11 15.03
C ILE A 73 5.11 10.44 14.46
N GLY A 74 5.59 9.35 15.07
CA GLY A 74 6.76 8.61 14.60
C GLY A 74 6.57 8.10 13.16
N THR A 75 5.42 7.47 12.88
CA THR A 75 5.11 6.98 11.52
C THR A 75 5.04 8.12 10.50
N ALA A 76 4.45 9.27 10.87
CA ALA A 76 4.36 10.43 9.99
C ALA A 76 5.74 11.09 9.74
N LEU A 77 6.59 11.17 10.75
CA LEU A 77 7.95 11.69 10.62
C LEU A 77 8.81 10.77 9.75
N GLU A 78 8.75 9.46 9.94
CA GLU A 78 9.46 8.49 9.09
C GLU A 78 9.02 8.60 7.63
N LEU A 79 7.72 8.78 7.37
CA LEU A 79 7.21 8.94 6.01
C LEU A 79 7.71 10.24 5.37
N GLN A 80 7.66 11.35 6.12
CA GLN A 80 8.17 12.64 5.66
C GLN A 80 9.68 12.58 5.38
N GLN A 81 10.44 11.93 6.25
CA GLN A 81 11.88 11.74 6.05
C GLN A 81 12.14 10.93 4.76
N ARG A 82 11.38 9.87 4.52
CA ARG A 82 11.48 9.09 3.26
C ARG A 82 11.09 9.91 2.04
N ALA A 83 10.14 10.84 2.16
CA ALA A 83 9.78 11.76 1.09
C ALA A 83 10.94 12.73 0.78
N ILE A 84 11.47 13.39 1.80
CA ILE A 84 12.56 14.37 1.68
C ILE A 84 13.83 13.73 1.12
N THR A 85 14.14 12.51 1.55
CA THR A 85 15.32 11.74 1.09
C THR A 85 15.11 11.04 -0.27
N GLY A 86 13.93 11.16 -0.88
CA GLY A 86 13.60 10.52 -2.16
C GLY A 86 13.43 9.00 -2.09
N GLN A 87 13.35 8.42 -0.89
CA GLN A 87 13.22 6.97 -0.66
C GLN A 87 11.83 6.41 -0.98
N LEU A 88 10.85 7.27 -1.28
CA LEU A 88 9.54 6.84 -1.79
C LEU A 88 9.61 6.41 -3.26
N GLY A 89 10.72 6.67 -3.95
CA GLY A 89 10.91 6.32 -5.34
C GLY A 89 10.53 7.45 -6.30
N ARG A 90 10.87 7.25 -7.58
CA ARG A 90 10.88 8.32 -8.59
C ARG A 90 9.61 8.38 -9.45
N THR A 91 8.68 7.47 -9.24
CA THR A 91 7.40 7.40 -9.98
C THR A 91 6.22 7.50 -9.02
N PRO A 92 5.05 7.99 -9.47
CA PRO A 92 3.85 8.03 -8.63
C PRO A 92 3.45 6.66 -8.06
N TYR A 93 3.61 5.60 -8.86
CA TYR A 93 3.29 4.23 -8.42
C TYR A 93 4.26 3.73 -7.34
N SER A 94 5.56 3.93 -7.53
CA SER A 94 6.56 3.53 -6.53
C SER A 94 6.37 4.29 -5.22
N ALA A 95 6.03 5.59 -5.30
CA ALA A 95 5.76 6.42 -4.13
C ALA A 95 4.53 5.93 -3.37
N ALA A 96 3.42 5.67 -4.06
CA ALA A 96 2.21 5.13 -3.43
C ALA A 96 2.46 3.76 -2.80
N SER A 97 3.20 2.87 -3.48
CA SER A 97 3.56 1.54 -2.96
C SER A 97 4.46 1.64 -1.72
N ALA A 98 5.45 2.52 -1.73
CA ALA A 98 6.34 2.75 -0.59
C ALA A 98 5.60 3.31 0.63
N CYS A 99 4.66 4.24 0.42
CA CYS A 99 3.75 4.74 1.45
C CYS A 99 2.92 3.59 2.04
N LEU A 100 2.36 2.73 1.19
CA LEU A 100 1.51 1.62 1.62
C LEU A 100 2.28 0.60 2.47
N VAL A 101 3.48 0.21 2.02
CA VAL A 101 4.37 -0.69 2.79
C VAL A 101 4.72 -0.07 4.15
N HIS A 102 4.97 1.24 4.19
CA HIS A 102 5.26 1.95 5.42
C HIS A 102 4.11 1.87 6.43
N TYR A 103 2.89 2.22 6.00
CA TYR A 103 1.72 2.16 6.87
C TYR A 103 1.36 0.73 7.28
N ARG A 104 1.54 -0.25 6.39
CA ARG A 104 1.31 -1.67 6.72
C ARG A 104 2.17 -2.15 7.87
N LYS A 105 3.45 -1.78 7.89
CA LYS A 105 4.35 -2.11 9.02
C LYS A 105 3.83 -1.56 10.34
N ALA A 106 3.38 -0.30 10.36
CA ALA A 106 2.85 0.35 11.55
C ALA A 106 1.53 -0.31 12.04
N VAL A 107 0.63 -0.67 11.14
CA VAL A 107 -0.65 -1.33 11.47
C VAL A 107 -0.43 -2.74 12.01
N VAL A 108 0.47 -3.53 11.40
CA VAL A 108 0.80 -4.87 11.86
C VAL A 108 1.45 -4.84 13.25
N ALA A 109 2.36 -3.90 13.50
CA ALA A 109 2.97 -3.72 14.82
C ALA A 109 1.89 -3.43 15.89
N ASN A 110 0.94 -2.54 15.57
CA ASN A 110 -0.16 -2.21 16.44
C ASN A 110 -1.08 -3.38 16.74
N ARG A 111 -1.50 -4.11 15.69
CA ARG A 111 -2.34 -5.30 15.83
C ARG A 111 -1.69 -6.34 16.73
N ARG A 112 -0.39 -6.61 16.55
CA ARG A 112 0.38 -7.55 17.37
C ARG A 112 0.50 -7.11 18.83
N ARG A 113 0.67 -5.82 19.09
CA ARG A 113 0.75 -5.29 20.46
C ARG A 113 -0.60 -5.42 21.16
N LEU A 114 -1.67 -4.97 20.50
CA LEU A 114 -3.02 -5.02 21.05
C LEU A 114 -3.54 -6.45 21.24
N SER A 115 -3.16 -7.40 20.38
CA SER A 115 -3.52 -8.81 20.58
C SER A 115 -2.88 -9.40 21.83
N ARG A 116 -1.69 -8.94 22.23
CA ARG A 116 -1.03 -9.39 23.47
C ARG A 116 -1.66 -8.79 24.73
N LEU A 117 -2.35 -7.66 24.62
CA LEU A 117 -3.01 -6.98 25.73
C LEU A 117 -4.43 -7.53 26.04
N ARG A 118 -4.89 -8.54 25.28
CA ARG A 118 -6.21 -9.17 25.46
C ARG A 118 -6.21 -10.35 26.45
N HIS A 119 -5.07 -10.67 27.07
CA HIS A 119 -4.91 -11.67 28.13
C HIS A 119 -4.36 -10.99 29.39
#